data_AF-D0MJ75-F1
#
_entry.id   AF-D0MJ75-F1
#
_cell.length_a   1.000
_cell.length_b   1.000
_cell.length_c   1.000
_cell.angle_alpha   90.00
_cell.angle_beta   90.00
_cell.angle_gamma   90.00
#
_symmetry.space_group_name_H-M   'P 1'
#
loop_
_entity.id
_entity.type
_entity.pdbx_description
1 polymer ?
#
loop_
_entity_poly.entity_id
_entity_poly.type
_entity_poly.pdbx_seq_one_letter_code
_entity_poly.pdbx_strand_id
1 'polypeptide(L)'
;MRVRILACAIWLHCGLVLGAVAQPQLQVPDPVLKGLPFAVTVEGLAPDSGYVLRVEGRTYALTPENGVLRADSVRVARSGRVPIVLERGGQVVARAEARALPGWTSVLPPLLAILIALLFRRVVPALFLGIWLGAWLAADVSLSGLWQGLLDSFDVYVRNALADPDHAAIVLFSLMIGGMVGIISKNGGMQGVVNRIIRWAGDPRRGQLAATVLGLLIFFDDYANTLVVGNTMRPVTDRLRISREKLAYIVDSTAAPVACLAFVTTWIGYEVGLVGTAVAQIPGYDESAYSIFLNSIPYSFYPWLALLFVFAVAWTQRDFGPMYRAELRARTTGQVLGPDARIDEAAAEGREFRPPDDKPHRARNALIPILVLFVSVLGGLYATGEGETLRDIIGSADSYRALMWGSLLGVLSAAALSIGQRILTLDETMEAWYAGLRSMFFAMIILLLAWALSSITEELRTAQYLSSVLSERLAPGLVPALVFVLAAATAFATGTSWGTMGILLPLVVPLAWHVLAASGLHTETEYHHIIYSTVSAVLAGAVWGDHCSPISDTTILSSMASGCDHIEHVRTQLPYALFVGIVAVLLGTLPTGFGWPWWLSMGLSAAVLLLGLRLLGKKVPGAAEPVAE
;
A
#
# COMPACT_ATOMS: atom_id res chain seq x y z
N MET A 1 -33.12 50.63 -47.31
CA MET A 1 -31.97 50.95 -46.43
C MET A 1 -31.56 49.78 -45.52
N ARG A 2 -32.48 48.95 -45.00
CA ARG A 2 -32.16 47.83 -44.10
C ARG A 2 -31.52 46.58 -44.75
N VAL A 3 -31.72 46.34 -46.05
CA VAL A 3 -31.14 45.16 -46.75
C VAL A 3 -29.65 45.36 -47.12
N ARG A 4 -29.23 46.61 -47.38
CA ARG A 4 -27.81 46.92 -47.68
C ARG A 4 -26.91 46.87 -46.43
N ILE A 5 -27.46 47.14 -45.25
CA ILE A 5 -26.71 47.06 -43.99
C ILE A 5 -26.52 45.60 -43.56
N LEU A 6 -27.51 44.72 -43.80
CA LEU A 6 -27.39 43.29 -43.52
C LEU A 6 -26.40 42.60 -44.46
N ALA A 7 -26.38 42.97 -45.75
CA ALA A 7 -25.41 42.45 -46.72
C ALA A 7 -23.96 42.88 -46.39
N CYS A 8 -23.76 44.10 -45.88
CA CYS A 8 -22.45 44.58 -45.44
C CYS A 8 -21.96 43.87 -44.17
N ALA A 9 -22.86 43.57 -43.22
CA ALA A 9 -22.53 42.82 -42.00
C ALA A 9 -22.20 41.34 -42.27
N ILE A 10 -22.90 40.71 -43.22
CA ILE A 10 -22.60 39.33 -43.65
C ILE A 10 -21.29 39.28 -44.45
N TRP A 11 -20.96 40.32 -45.24
CA TRP A 11 -19.65 40.40 -45.90
C TRP A 11 -18.50 40.72 -44.93
N LEU A 12 -18.74 41.50 -43.87
CA LEU A 12 -17.76 41.71 -42.80
C LEU A 12 -17.52 40.44 -41.95
N HIS A 13 -18.53 39.59 -41.76
CA HIS A 13 -18.34 38.28 -41.11
C HIS A 13 -17.78 37.19 -42.05
N CYS A 14 -18.10 37.18 -43.34
CA CYS A 14 -17.52 36.24 -44.31
C CYS A 14 -16.13 36.66 -44.79
N GLY A 15 -15.78 37.95 -44.76
CA GLY A 15 -14.45 38.46 -45.11
C GLY A 15 -13.38 38.29 -44.02
N LEU A 16 -13.79 37.94 -42.79
CA LEU A 16 -12.90 37.66 -41.66
C LEU A 16 -12.59 36.15 -41.49
N VAL A 17 -13.15 35.29 -42.33
CA VAL A 17 -12.82 33.85 -42.41
C VAL A 17 -11.89 33.56 -43.60
N LEU A 18 -11.02 34.53 -43.93
CA LEU A 18 -9.83 34.28 -44.75
C LEU A 18 -8.65 34.06 -43.81
N GLY A 19 -8.40 32.80 -43.49
CA GLY A 19 -7.11 32.32 -42.98
C GLY A 19 -6.66 32.90 -41.64
N ALA A 20 -7.39 32.64 -40.56
CA ALA A 20 -6.73 32.56 -39.27
C ALA A 20 -5.80 31.33 -39.30
N VAL A 21 -4.55 31.53 -39.74
CA VAL A 21 -3.50 30.54 -39.55
C VAL A 21 -3.41 30.35 -38.05
N ALA A 22 -3.77 29.17 -37.54
CA ALA A 22 -3.65 28.85 -36.13
C ALA A 22 -2.21 29.18 -35.71
N GLN A 23 -2.04 30.07 -34.73
CA GLN A 23 -0.70 30.36 -34.24
C GLN A 23 -0.15 29.08 -33.60
N PRO A 24 1.08 28.69 -33.94
CA PRO A 24 1.66 27.47 -33.40
C PRO A 24 1.77 27.57 -31.88
N GLN A 25 1.18 26.61 -31.17
CA GLN A 25 1.26 26.52 -29.73
C GLN A 25 2.34 25.50 -29.35
N LEU A 26 3.34 25.99 -28.60
CA LEU A 26 4.40 25.17 -28.01
C LEU A 26 3.91 24.65 -26.67
N GLN A 27 3.71 23.33 -26.58
CA GLN A 27 3.49 22.64 -25.31
C GLN A 27 4.85 22.13 -24.82
N VAL A 28 5.33 22.78 -23.76
CA VAL A 28 6.55 22.38 -23.08
C VAL A 28 6.18 21.89 -21.68
N PRO A 29 6.63 20.71 -21.27
CA PRO A 29 6.53 20.29 -19.88
C PRO A 29 7.19 21.31 -18.96
N ASP A 30 6.57 21.61 -17.82
CA ASP A 30 7.09 22.55 -16.84
C ASP A 30 6.77 22.05 -15.41
N PRO A 31 7.76 21.77 -14.55
CA PRO A 31 9.20 21.92 -14.77
C PRO A 31 9.85 20.80 -15.61
N VAL A 32 11.06 21.07 -16.13
CA VAL A 32 11.95 20.06 -16.73
C VAL A 32 13.18 19.84 -15.85
N LEU A 33 13.84 18.69 -15.99
CA LEU A 33 15.07 18.41 -15.25
C LEU A 33 16.31 18.63 -16.13
N LYS A 34 17.30 19.35 -15.57
CA LYS A 34 18.58 19.62 -16.21
C LYS A 34 19.24 18.31 -16.66
N GLY A 35 19.63 18.26 -17.94
CA GLY A 35 20.35 17.16 -18.55
C GLY A 35 19.48 15.95 -18.95
N LEU A 36 18.23 15.88 -18.49
CA LEU A 36 17.31 14.80 -18.85
C LEU A 36 16.56 15.11 -20.15
N PRO A 37 16.30 14.07 -20.97
CA PRO A 37 15.50 14.22 -22.16
C PRO A 37 14.02 14.48 -21.81
N PHE A 38 13.37 15.37 -22.55
CA PHE A 38 11.92 15.55 -22.56
C PHE A 38 11.42 15.77 -23.98
N ALA A 39 10.11 15.64 -24.17
CA ALA A 39 9.47 15.90 -25.45
C ALA A 39 8.81 17.28 -25.45
N VAL A 40 8.82 17.93 -26.61
CA VAL A 40 8.10 19.19 -26.86
C VAL A 40 7.14 18.95 -28.01
N THR A 41 5.87 19.26 -27.80
CA THR A 41 4.82 19.15 -28.81
C THR A 41 4.45 20.52 -29.37
N VAL A 42 4.21 20.58 -30.66
CA VAL A 42 3.85 21.79 -31.40
C VAL A 42 2.56 21.54 -32.15
N GLU A 43 1.50 22.18 -31.69
CA GLU A 43 0.17 22.08 -32.27
C GLU A 43 -0.09 23.21 -33.27
N GLY A 44 -1.03 22.97 -34.20
CA GLY A 44 -1.45 23.98 -35.17
C GLY A 44 -0.55 24.13 -36.40
N LEU A 45 0.38 23.19 -36.64
CA LEU A 45 1.25 23.18 -37.83
C LEU A 45 1.06 21.93 -38.68
N ALA A 46 1.19 22.11 -40.01
CA ALA A 46 1.19 20.99 -40.94
C ALA A 46 2.47 20.13 -40.78
N PRO A 47 2.42 18.80 -41.02
CA PRO A 47 3.54 17.88 -40.87
C PRO A 47 4.82 18.25 -41.65
N ASP A 48 4.69 18.94 -42.79
CA ASP A 48 5.74 19.07 -43.80
C ASP A 48 6.28 20.50 -43.92
N SER A 49 6.47 21.14 -42.78
CA SER A 49 6.44 22.61 -42.69
C SER A 49 7.81 23.29 -42.54
N GLY A 50 8.90 22.52 -42.46
CA GLY A 50 10.28 23.02 -42.42
C GLY A 50 10.62 23.81 -41.14
N TYR A 51 9.86 23.58 -40.07
CA TYR A 51 10.10 24.16 -38.75
C TYR A 51 11.13 23.36 -37.98
N VAL A 52 11.93 24.06 -37.19
CA VAL A 52 12.91 23.46 -36.28
C VAL A 52 12.75 24.04 -34.89
N LEU A 53 12.95 23.20 -33.88
CA LEU A 53 12.93 23.63 -32.49
C LEU A 53 14.35 23.95 -32.03
N ARG A 54 14.56 25.12 -31.46
CA ARG A 54 15.88 25.57 -31.00
C ARG A 54 15.89 25.78 -29.49
N VAL A 55 16.81 25.11 -28.82
CA VAL A 55 16.97 25.16 -27.36
C VAL A 55 18.45 25.29 -27.04
N GLU A 56 18.84 26.37 -26.35
CA GLU A 56 20.24 26.67 -25.98
C GLU A 56 21.25 26.53 -27.15
N GLY A 57 20.84 26.92 -28.36
CA GLY A 57 21.68 26.85 -29.56
C GLY A 57 21.75 25.48 -30.23
N ARG A 58 21.10 24.43 -29.67
CA ARG A 58 20.90 23.14 -30.32
C ARG A 58 19.60 23.14 -31.13
N THR A 59 19.64 22.48 -32.28
CA THR A 59 18.49 22.34 -33.17
C THR A 59 17.94 20.92 -33.06
N TYR A 60 16.63 20.81 -32.84
CA TYR A 60 15.88 19.58 -32.76
C TYR A 60 14.91 19.52 -33.94
N ALA A 61 14.94 18.39 -34.65
CA ALA A 61 13.99 18.12 -35.73
C ALA A 61 12.62 17.79 -35.13
N LEU A 62 11.57 18.21 -35.84
CA LEU A 62 10.19 17.89 -35.48
C LEU A 62 9.73 16.71 -36.34
N THR A 63 9.24 15.66 -35.69
CA THR A 63 8.63 14.49 -36.33
C THR A 63 7.11 14.56 -36.16
N PRO A 64 6.33 14.34 -37.22
CA PRO A 64 4.87 14.30 -37.10
C PRO A 64 4.41 13.02 -36.41
N GLU A 65 3.58 13.17 -35.37
CA GLU A 65 2.98 12.08 -34.61
C GLU A 65 1.53 12.47 -34.23
N ASN A 66 0.55 11.63 -34.57
CA ASN A 66 -0.88 11.82 -34.23
C ASN A 66 -1.47 13.21 -34.55
N GLY A 67 -1.02 13.85 -35.64
CA GLY A 67 -1.50 15.17 -36.06
C GLY A 67 -0.82 16.37 -35.38
N VAL A 68 0.21 16.12 -34.57
CA VAL A 68 1.03 17.13 -33.88
C VAL A 68 2.50 16.97 -34.31
N LEU A 69 3.29 18.05 -34.29
CA LEU A 69 4.73 17.97 -34.50
C LEU A 69 5.42 17.79 -33.15
N ARG A 70 6.24 16.74 -33.01
CA ARG A 70 6.92 16.40 -31.76
C ARG A 70 8.44 16.45 -31.92
N ALA A 71 9.13 17.08 -30.99
CA ALA A 71 10.57 16.97 -30.83
C ALA A 71 10.86 16.11 -29.61
N ASP A 72 11.43 14.93 -29.82
CA ASP A 72 11.86 14.04 -28.74
C ASP A 72 13.29 14.33 -28.30
N SER A 73 13.61 13.88 -27.07
CA SER A 73 14.95 13.97 -26.51
C SER A 73 15.52 15.40 -26.44
N VAL A 74 14.66 16.40 -26.29
CA VAL A 74 15.06 17.78 -26.00
C VAL A 74 15.75 17.80 -24.64
N ARG A 75 16.89 18.49 -24.56
CA ARG A 75 17.70 18.56 -23.34
C ARG A 75 18.09 20.00 -23.05
N VAL A 76 18.02 20.35 -21.78
CA VAL A 76 18.47 21.65 -21.28
C VAL A 76 19.71 21.44 -20.41
N ALA A 77 20.78 22.17 -20.69
CA ALA A 77 22.07 22.07 -20.02
C ALA A 77 22.20 23.00 -18.80
N ARG A 78 21.46 24.11 -18.77
CA ARG A 78 21.47 25.08 -17.65
C ARG A 78 20.24 24.93 -16.77
N SER A 79 20.37 25.30 -15.50
CA SER A 79 19.21 25.42 -14.60
C SER A 79 18.64 26.83 -14.68
N GLY A 80 17.36 26.98 -14.38
CA GLY A 80 16.62 28.24 -14.47
C GLY A 80 15.67 28.28 -15.67
N ARG A 81 15.21 29.47 -16.04
CA ARG A 81 14.29 29.66 -17.17
C ARG A 81 15.07 29.61 -18.48
N VAL A 82 14.70 28.66 -19.34
CA VAL A 82 15.37 28.44 -20.63
C VAL A 82 14.37 28.66 -21.76
N PRO A 83 14.66 29.59 -22.70
CA PRO A 83 13.78 29.84 -23.82
C PRO A 83 13.86 28.70 -24.84
N ILE A 84 12.69 28.26 -25.28
CA ILE A 84 12.49 27.27 -26.34
C ILE A 84 11.85 28.00 -27.51
N VAL A 85 12.54 28.01 -28.64
CA VAL A 85 12.20 28.84 -29.77
C VAL A 85 11.87 27.96 -30.96
N LEU A 86 10.70 28.17 -31.54
CA LEU A 86 10.32 27.56 -32.79
C LEU A 86 10.75 28.47 -33.94
N GLU A 87 11.58 27.97 -34.85
CA GLU A 87 12.13 28.73 -35.98
C GLU A 87 11.71 28.12 -37.32
N ARG A 88 11.50 28.97 -38.33
CA ARG A 88 11.38 28.57 -39.75
C ARG A 88 12.25 29.48 -40.60
N GLY A 89 13.20 28.91 -41.35
CA GLY A 89 14.10 29.71 -42.20
C GLY A 89 14.88 30.79 -41.46
N GLY A 90 15.18 30.59 -40.17
CA GLY A 90 15.87 31.56 -39.31
C GLY A 90 14.99 32.65 -38.69
N GLN A 91 13.68 32.66 -38.97
CA GLN A 91 12.72 33.53 -38.29
C GLN A 91 12.05 32.81 -37.13
N VAL A 92 11.92 33.52 -36.00
CA VAL A 92 11.22 33.02 -34.82
C VAL A 92 9.72 33.08 -35.04
N VAL A 93 9.05 31.94 -34.92
CA VAL A 93 7.60 31.82 -35.14
C VAL A 93 6.86 31.73 -33.81
N ALA A 94 7.41 31.03 -32.82
CA ALA A 94 6.84 30.96 -31.48
C ALA A 94 7.96 30.82 -30.43
N ARG A 95 7.65 31.22 -29.19
CA ARG A 95 8.54 31.10 -28.04
C ARG A 95 7.78 30.52 -26.86
N ALA A 96 8.42 29.61 -26.15
CA ALA A 96 8.01 29.11 -24.85
C ALA A 96 9.21 29.20 -23.89
N GLU A 97 8.97 29.06 -22.59
CA GLU A 97 10.02 28.94 -21.58
C GLU A 97 9.84 27.62 -20.83
N ALA A 98 10.95 26.95 -20.52
CA ALA A 98 10.97 25.80 -19.63
C ALA A 98 11.72 26.15 -18.35
N ARG A 99 11.19 25.80 -17.17
CA ARG A 99 11.94 25.91 -15.91
C ARG A 99 12.75 24.64 -15.70
N ALA A 100 14.06 24.75 -15.88
CA ALA A 100 14.99 23.65 -15.70
C ALA A 100 15.48 23.57 -14.24
N LEU A 101 15.00 22.57 -13.50
CA LEU A 101 15.44 22.29 -12.14
C LEU A 101 16.70 21.40 -12.14
N PRO A 102 17.60 21.53 -11.15
CA PRO A 102 18.64 20.53 -10.92
C PRO A 102 18.00 19.17 -10.61
N GLY A 103 18.43 18.10 -11.28
CA GLY A 103 17.77 16.79 -11.12
C GLY A 103 17.64 16.29 -9.67
N TRP A 104 18.61 16.55 -8.80
CA TRP A 104 18.57 16.12 -7.39
C TRP A 104 17.43 16.76 -6.58
N THR A 105 16.86 17.89 -7.03
CA THR A 105 15.76 18.53 -6.31
C THR A 105 14.46 17.75 -6.44
N SER A 106 14.27 16.94 -7.50
CA SER A 106 13.05 16.13 -7.67
C SER A 106 12.93 15.03 -6.62
N VAL A 107 14.05 14.58 -6.03
CA VAL A 107 14.07 13.55 -4.98
C VAL A 107 13.79 14.13 -3.60
N LEU A 108 13.88 15.45 -3.42
CA LEU A 108 13.72 16.09 -2.12
C LEU A 108 12.33 15.87 -1.50
N PRO A 109 11.20 15.98 -2.23
CA PRO A 109 9.87 15.74 -1.67
C PRO A 109 9.70 14.36 -1.01
N PRO A 110 9.96 13.22 -1.70
CA PRO A 110 9.87 11.92 -1.05
C PRO A 110 10.96 11.68 0.00
N LEU A 111 12.18 12.20 -0.17
CA LEU A 111 13.22 12.12 0.87
C LEU A 111 12.83 12.87 2.14
N LEU A 112 12.20 14.04 2.00
CA LEU A 112 11.69 14.80 3.14
C LEU A 112 10.56 14.02 3.81
N ALA A 113 9.62 13.47 3.03
CA ALA A 113 8.57 12.63 3.59
C ALA A 113 9.16 11.46 4.39
N ILE A 114 10.13 10.72 3.84
CA ILE A 114 10.82 9.64 4.57
C ILE A 114 11.51 10.21 5.81
N LEU A 115 12.34 11.25 5.69
CA LEU A 115 13.11 11.81 6.80
C LEU A 115 12.24 12.32 7.95
N ILE A 116 11.18 13.07 7.64
CA ILE A 116 10.22 13.58 8.63
C ILE A 116 9.46 12.42 9.27
N ALA A 117 9.08 11.41 8.48
CA ALA A 117 8.42 10.23 9.00
C ALA A 117 9.33 9.48 9.99
N LEU A 118 10.63 9.32 9.67
CA LEU A 118 11.64 8.72 10.54
C LEU A 118 11.91 9.56 11.80
N LEU A 119 11.97 10.89 11.69
CA LEU A 119 12.34 11.81 12.77
C LEU A 119 11.18 12.07 13.74
N PHE A 120 10.01 12.42 13.20
CA PHE A 120 8.84 12.81 13.99
C PHE A 120 7.91 11.66 14.30
N ARG A 121 8.08 10.50 13.65
CA ARG A 121 7.24 9.30 13.84
C ARG A 121 5.75 9.58 13.54
N ARG A 122 5.50 10.43 12.54
CA ARG A 122 4.16 10.86 12.13
C ARG A 122 4.10 10.94 10.61
N VAL A 123 3.33 10.05 9.99
CA VAL A 123 3.25 9.94 8.52
C VAL A 123 2.44 11.04 7.87
N VAL A 124 1.25 11.38 8.41
CA VAL A 124 0.38 12.40 7.80
C VAL A 124 1.10 13.76 7.65
N PRO A 125 1.76 14.31 8.68
CA PRO A 125 2.56 15.52 8.52
C PRO A 125 3.75 15.34 7.56
N ALA A 126 4.37 14.16 7.55
CA ALA A 126 5.51 13.89 6.68
C ALA A 126 5.13 13.89 5.19
N LEU A 127 4.03 13.22 4.84
CA LEU A 127 3.46 13.24 3.50
C LEU A 127 3.08 14.67 3.10
N PHE A 128 2.37 15.41 3.97
CA PHE A 128 1.99 16.79 3.68
C PHE A 128 3.19 17.72 3.47
N LEU A 129 4.24 17.61 4.28
CA LEU A 129 5.46 18.40 4.09
C LEU A 129 6.21 18.02 2.81
N GLY A 130 6.21 16.73 2.43
CA GLY A 130 6.71 16.27 1.15
C GLY A 130 5.94 16.91 -0.02
N ILE A 131 4.60 16.84 0.02
CA ILE A 131 3.71 17.46 -0.97
C ILE A 131 4.00 18.96 -1.06
N TRP A 132 4.07 19.66 0.07
CA TRP A 132 4.33 21.10 0.07
C TRP A 132 5.68 21.47 -0.54
N LEU A 133 6.75 20.75 -0.17
CA LEU A 133 8.06 20.97 -0.79
C LEU A 133 8.01 20.71 -2.30
N GLY A 134 7.34 19.66 -2.74
CA GLY A 134 7.23 19.35 -4.15
C GLY A 134 6.38 20.34 -4.94
N ALA A 135 5.25 20.77 -4.40
CA ALA A 135 4.40 21.80 -4.97
C ALA A 135 5.14 23.15 -5.09
N TRP A 136 5.98 23.49 -4.10
CA TRP A 136 6.85 24.66 -4.19
C TRP A 136 7.87 24.55 -5.34
N LEU A 137 8.51 23.38 -5.49
CA LEU A 137 9.43 23.11 -6.60
C LEU A 137 8.72 23.12 -7.96
N ALA A 138 7.48 22.65 -8.00
CA ALA A 138 6.64 22.64 -9.21
C ALA A 138 6.16 24.05 -9.59
N ALA A 139 5.81 24.92 -8.64
CA ALA A 139 5.25 26.26 -8.93
C ALA A 139 6.29 27.30 -9.42
N ASP A 140 7.24 27.69 -8.56
CA ASP A 140 8.39 28.58 -8.84
C ASP A 140 9.23 28.64 -7.56
N VAL A 141 10.56 28.52 -7.66
CA VAL A 141 11.45 28.50 -6.48
C VAL A 141 11.67 29.91 -5.95
N SER A 142 10.60 30.53 -5.44
CA SER A 142 10.53 31.87 -4.88
C SER A 142 9.71 31.88 -3.58
N LEU A 143 9.78 32.97 -2.80
CA LEU A 143 8.98 33.11 -1.57
C LEU A 143 7.48 33.12 -1.86
N SER A 144 7.06 33.74 -2.96
CA SER A 144 5.68 33.69 -3.45
C SER A 144 5.29 32.26 -3.85
N GLY A 145 6.18 31.54 -4.54
CA GLY A 145 5.97 30.15 -4.89
C GLY A 145 5.90 29.21 -3.69
N LEU A 146 6.57 29.52 -2.58
CA LEU A 146 6.46 28.73 -1.34
C LEU A 146 5.06 28.82 -0.74
N TRP A 147 4.48 30.02 -0.73
CA TRP A 147 3.11 30.25 -0.28
C TRP A 147 2.10 29.65 -1.24
N GLN A 148 2.28 29.87 -2.55
CA GLN A 148 1.43 29.27 -3.57
C GLN A 148 1.49 27.74 -3.50
N GLY A 149 2.67 27.14 -3.37
CA GLY A 149 2.86 25.69 -3.22
C GLY A 149 2.13 25.13 -2.00
N LEU A 150 2.00 25.89 -0.90
CA LEU A 150 1.19 25.47 0.25
C LEU A 150 -0.30 25.39 -0.11
N LEU A 151 -0.81 26.39 -0.84
CA LEU A 151 -2.20 26.41 -1.29
C LEU A 151 -2.45 25.32 -2.33
N ASP A 152 -1.56 25.18 -3.31
CA ASP A 152 -1.63 24.19 -4.39
C ASP A 152 -1.51 22.77 -3.85
N SER A 153 -0.80 22.55 -2.73
CA SER A 153 -0.76 21.25 -2.04
C SER A 153 -2.16 20.72 -1.74
N PHE A 154 -3.04 21.58 -1.24
CA PHE A 154 -4.41 21.21 -0.92
C PHE A 154 -5.35 21.39 -2.11
N ASP A 155 -5.30 22.57 -2.73
CA ASP A 155 -6.16 22.95 -3.82
C ASP A 155 -5.87 22.08 -5.04
N VAL A 156 -4.65 22.01 -5.56
CA VAL A 156 -4.37 21.23 -6.78
C VAL A 156 -4.22 19.75 -6.47
N TYR A 157 -3.20 19.38 -5.69
CA TYR A 157 -2.78 17.97 -5.60
C TYR A 157 -3.75 17.10 -4.81
N VAL A 158 -4.13 17.51 -3.59
CA VAL A 158 -5.08 16.72 -2.77
C VAL A 158 -6.47 16.69 -3.40
N ARG A 159 -6.97 17.80 -3.96
CA ARG A 159 -8.28 17.81 -4.64
C ARG A 159 -8.28 16.90 -5.86
N ASN A 160 -7.26 16.97 -6.72
CA ASN A 160 -7.18 16.13 -7.92
C ASN A 160 -7.07 14.65 -7.54
N ALA A 161 -6.29 14.33 -6.51
CA ALA A 161 -6.20 12.98 -5.98
C ALA A 161 -7.56 12.46 -5.49
N LEU A 162 -8.39 13.30 -4.86
CA LEU A 162 -9.74 12.90 -4.42
C LEU A 162 -10.77 12.84 -5.56
N ALA A 163 -10.63 13.72 -6.56
CA ALA A 163 -11.55 13.85 -7.69
C ALA A 163 -11.35 12.77 -8.76
N ASP A 164 -10.22 12.05 -8.72
CA ASP A 164 -9.97 10.92 -9.58
C ASP A 164 -11.01 9.80 -9.34
N PRO A 165 -11.69 9.31 -10.40
CA PRO A 165 -12.75 8.31 -10.26
C PRO A 165 -12.29 6.97 -9.68
N ASP A 166 -11.08 6.52 -10.01
CA ASP A 166 -10.54 5.24 -9.56
C ASP A 166 -10.15 5.34 -8.08
N HIS A 167 -9.50 6.44 -7.72
CA HIS A 167 -9.23 6.80 -6.32
C HIS A 167 -10.52 6.88 -5.49
N ALA A 168 -11.56 7.54 -6.01
CA ALA A 168 -12.85 7.63 -5.33
C ALA A 168 -13.51 6.25 -5.16
N ALA A 169 -13.42 5.38 -6.18
CA ALA A 169 -13.90 4.00 -6.10
C ALA A 169 -13.19 3.24 -4.96
N ILE A 170 -11.87 3.37 -4.85
CA ILE A 170 -11.05 2.77 -3.79
C ILE A 170 -11.49 3.20 -2.39
N VAL A 171 -11.68 4.50 -2.19
CA VAL A 171 -12.16 5.02 -0.90
C VAL A 171 -13.54 4.46 -0.57
N LEU A 172 -14.45 4.45 -1.53
CA LEU A 172 -15.83 3.98 -1.32
C LEU A 172 -15.88 2.51 -0.89
N PHE A 173 -15.27 1.59 -1.65
CA PHE A 173 -15.37 0.17 -1.30
C PHE A 173 -14.58 -0.16 -0.03
N SER A 174 -13.45 0.51 0.23
CA SER A 174 -12.66 0.30 1.46
C SER A 174 -13.47 0.70 2.70
N LEU A 175 -14.14 1.86 2.65
CA LEU A 175 -15.06 2.30 3.71
C LEU A 175 -16.25 1.35 3.86
N MET A 176 -16.80 0.81 2.76
CA MET A 176 -17.87 -0.19 2.83
C MET A 176 -17.40 -1.48 3.52
N ILE A 177 -16.22 -2.01 3.18
CA ILE A 177 -15.67 -3.20 3.85
C ILE A 177 -15.48 -2.90 5.34
N GLY A 178 -14.87 -1.76 5.71
CA GLY A 178 -14.76 -1.34 7.12
C GLY A 178 -16.11 -1.28 7.84
N GLY A 179 -17.13 -0.71 7.19
CA GLY A 179 -18.49 -0.66 7.72
C GLY A 179 -19.14 -2.03 7.90
N MET A 180 -18.93 -2.96 6.95
CA MET A 180 -19.36 -4.35 7.09
C MET A 180 -18.71 -4.99 8.32
N VAL A 181 -17.41 -4.79 8.50
CA VAL A 181 -16.64 -5.28 9.65
C VAL A 181 -17.20 -4.74 10.96
N GLY A 182 -17.57 -3.46 11.01
CA GLY A 182 -18.25 -2.85 12.16
C GLY A 182 -19.56 -3.56 12.51
N ILE A 183 -20.42 -3.84 11.52
CA ILE A 183 -21.70 -4.54 11.72
C ILE A 183 -21.48 -5.97 12.24
N ILE A 184 -20.61 -6.77 11.60
CA ILE A 184 -20.38 -8.18 12.00
C ILE A 184 -19.69 -8.30 13.37
N SER A 185 -18.94 -7.27 13.77
CA SER A 185 -18.35 -7.19 15.11
C SER A 185 -19.42 -6.91 16.15
N LYS A 186 -20.28 -5.89 15.94
CA LYS A 186 -21.35 -5.51 16.89
C LYS A 186 -22.47 -6.55 16.98
N ASN A 187 -22.76 -7.31 15.91
CA ASN A 187 -23.83 -8.31 15.89
C ASN A 187 -23.45 -9.68 16.51
N GLY A 188 -22.23 -9.81 17.06
CA GLY A 188 -21.76 -11.03 17.70
C GLY A 188 -21.38 -12.17 16.74
N GLY A 189 -21.30 -11.90 15.44
CA GLY A 189 -20.88 -12.86 14.41
C GLY A 189 -19.46 -13.37 14.66
N MET A 190 -18.55 -12.44 14.97
CA MET A 190 -17.14 -12.73 15.29
C MET A 190 -17.02 -13.64 16.50
N GLN A 191 -17.70 -13.31 17.61
CA GLN A 191 -17.72 -14.13 18.81
C GLN A 191 -18.28 -15.55 18.55
N GLY A 192 -19.25 -15.66 17.64
CA GLY A 192 -19.78 -16.95 17.21
C GLY A 192 -18.75 -17.86 16.52
N VAL A 193 -17.85 -17.29 15.71
CA VAL A 193 -16.72 -18.02 15.11
C VAL A 193 -15.78 -18.49 16.20
N VAL A 194 -15.44 -17.59 17.13
CA VAL A 194 -14.52 -17.87 18.23
C VAL A 194 -15.01 -19.01 19.14
N ASN A 195 -16.28 -18.98 19.55
CA ASN A 195 -16.88 -19.98 20.44
C ASN A 195 -16.83 -21.41 19.87
N ARG A 196 -16.70 -21.56 18.55
CA ARG A 196 -16.54 -22.86 17.89
C ARG A 196 -15.09 -23.36 18.01
N ILE A 197 -14.12 -22.46 17.86
CA ILE A 197 -12.69 -22.79 17.82
C ILE A 197 -12.15 -23.06 19.23
N ILE A 198 -12.57 -22.30 20.24
CA ILE A 198 -12.11 -22.46 21.62
C ILE A 198 -12.38 -23.87 22.18
N ARG A 199 -13.39 -24.59 21.68
CA ARG A 199 -13.68 -25.98 22.09
C ARG A 199 -12.52 -26.94 21.82
N TRP A 200 -11.62 -26.60 20.90
CA TRP A 200 -10.43 -27.39 20.60
C TRP A 200 -9.23 -27.07 21.50
N ALA A 201 -9.24 -25.92 22.19
CA ALA A 201 -8.15 -25.42 23.02
C ALA A 201 -8.08 -26.11 24.40
N GLY A 202 -7.82 -27.42 24.41
CA GLY A 202 -7.74 -28.23 25.65
C GLY A 202 -6.36 -28.29 26.30
N ASP A 203 -5.29 -28.04 25.56
CA ASP A 203 -3.91 -28.06 26.03
C ASP A 203 -3.15 -26.87 25.42
N PRO A 204 -1.96 -26.50 25.93
CA PRO A 204 -1.30 -25.29 25.46
C PRO A 204 -0.94 -25.25 23.98
N ARG A 205 -0.58 -26.40 23.39
CA ARG A 205 -0.30 -26.47 21.96
C ARG A 205 -1.59 -26.22 21.18
N ARG A 206 -2.68 -26.89 21.55
CA ARG A 206 -3.99 -26.67 20.91
C ARG A 206 -4.51 -25.25 21.15
N GLY A 207 -4.23 -24.64 22.29
CA GLY A 207 -4.59 -23.25 22.59
C GLY A 207 -3.88 -22.24 21.69
N GLN A 208 -2.57 -22.39 21.51
CA GLN A 208 -1.79 -21.52 20.60
C GLN A 208 -2.20 -21.74 19.14
N LEU A 209 -2.42 -22.99 18.73
CA LEU A 209 -2.91 -23.30 17.38
C LEU A 209 -4.33 -22.77 17.15
N ALA A 210 -5.20 -22.85 18.16
CA ALA A 210 -6.54 -22.26 18.10
C ALA A 210 -6.48 -20.74 17.91
N ALA A 211 -5.61 -20.05 18.65
CA ALA A 211 -5.38 -18.61 18.46
C ALA A 211 -4.84 -18.29 17.06
N THR A 212 -3.87 -19.07 16.59
CA THR A 212 -3.27 -18.90 15.25
C THR A 212 -4.31 -19.10 14.14
N VAL A 213 -5.09 -20.18 14.20
CA VAL A 213 -6.16 -20.47 13.23
C VAL A 213 -7.26 -19.41 13.29
N LEU A 214 -7.61 -18.94 14.49
CA LEU A 214 -8.59 -17.89 14.65
C LEU A 214 -8.11 -16.58 13.99
N GLY A 215 -6.85 -16.18 14.18
CA GLY A 215 -6.27 -15.04 13.47
C GLY A 215 -6.29 -15.21 11.95
N LEU A 216 -5.91 -16.39 11.45
CA LEU A 216 -6.01 -16.68 10.01
C LEU A 216 -7.45 -16.64 9.46
N LEU A 217 -8.46 -16.92 10.28
CA LEU A 217 -9.87 -16.86 9.86
C LEU A 217 -10.45 -15.44 9.92
N ILE A 218 -9.88 -14.56 10.74
CA ILE A 218 -10.24 -13.14 10.83
C ILE A 218 -9.25 -12.34 9.96
N PHE A 219 -9.04 -12.79 8.72
CA PHE A 219 -8.03 -12.20 7.83
C PHE A 219 -8.46 -10.89 7.16
N PHE A 220 -9.75 -10.58 7.20
CA PHE A 220 -10.33 -9.50 6.41
C PHE A 220 -10.03 -8.11 6.98
N ASP A 221 -9.64 -7.98 8.25
CA ASP A 221 -9.25 -6.71 8.89
C ASP A 221 -8.29 -6.96 10.06
N ASP A 222 -7.17 -6.26 10.09
CA ASP A 222 -6.09 -6.42 11.06
C ASP A 222 -6.46 -5.89 12.45
N TYR A 223 -7.19 -4.79 12.56
CA TYR A 223 -7.67 -4.27 13.85
C TYR A 223 -8.74 -5.17 14.47
N ALA A 224 -9.72 -5.61 13.69
CA ALA A 224 -10.71 -6.57 14.14
C ALA A 224 -10.04 -7.90 14.54
N ASN A 225 -9.04 -8.35 13.77
CA ASN A 225 -8.25 -9.53 14.11
C ASN A 225 -7.57 -9.36 15.47
N THR A 226 -6.76 -8.32 15.63
CA THR A 226 -6.00 -8.09 16.87
C THR A 226 -6.91 -8.01 18.10
N LEU A 227 -7.99 -7.23 18.02
CA LEU A 227 -8.93 -7.02 19.11
C LEU A 227 -9.75 -8.27 19.42
N VAL A 228 -10.31 -8.95 18.42
CA VAL A 228 -11.17 -10.12 18.64
C VAL A 228 -10.35 -11.31 19.11
N VAL A 229 -9.24 -11.62 18.43
CA VAL A 229 -8.40 -12.77 18.79
C VAL A 229 -7.76 -12.56 20.15
N GLY A 230 -7.12 -11.42 20.37
CA GLY A 230 -6.47 -11.11 21.64
C GLY A 230 -7.45 -11.19 22.81
N ASN A 231 -8.55 -10.44 22.77
CA ASN A 231 -9.48 -10.35 23.91
C ASN A 231 -10.19 -11.67 24.22
N THR A 232 -10.39 -12.51 23.19
CA THR A 232 -11.15 -13.75 23.37
C THR A 232 -10.26 -14.94 23.72
N MET A 233 -9.03 -14.97 23.18
CA MET A 233 -8.07 -16.01 23.52
C MET A 233 -7.35 -15.76 24.84
N ARG A 234 -7.34 -14.52 25.36
CA ARG A 234 -6.75 -14.18 26.67
C ARG A 234 -7.20 -15.11 27.81
N PRO A 235 -8.50 -15.26 28.14
CA PRO A 235 -8.91 -16.15 29.23
C PRO A 235 -8.57 -17.63 28.98
N VAL A 236 -8.58 -18.05 27.71
CA VAL A 236 -8.24 -19.44 27.32
C VAL A 236 -6.75 -19.70 27.50
N THR A 237 -5.91 -18.78 27.04
CA THR A 237 -4.45 -18.88 27.12
C THR A 237 -3.95 -18.72 28.55
N ASP A 238 -4.56 -17.84 29.34
CA ASP A 238 -4.29 -17.70 30.78
C ASP A 238 -4.57 -19.03 31.52
N ARG A 239 -5.73 -19.66 31.27
CA ARG A 239 -6.08 -20.98 31.84
C ARG A 239 -5.08 -22.07 31.43
N LEU A 240 -4.59 -22.00 30.19
CA LEU A 240 -3.60 -22.93 29.66
C LEU A 240 -2.16 -22.56 30.05
N ARG A 241 -1.95 -21.54 30.89
CA ARG A 241 -0.63 -21.05 31.33
C ARG A 241 0.31 -20.68 30.17
N ILE A 242 -0.24 -20.12 29.10
CA ILE A 242 0.52 -19.52 27.99
C ILE A 242 0.81 -18.07 28.40
N SER A 243 2.04 -17.60 28.18
CA SER A 243 2.42 -16.22 28.47
C SER A 243 1.64 -15.23 27.61
N ARG A 244 1.36 -14.04 28.14
CA ARG A 244 0.62 -13.01 27.39
C ARG A 244 1.47 -12.41 26.28
N GLU A 245 2.80 -12.42 26.44
CA GLU A 245 3.76 -12.12 25.38
C GLU A 245 3.59 -13.08 24.19
N LYS A 246 3.41 -14.38 24.46
CA LYS A 246 3.19 -15.39 23.41
C LYS A 246 1.85 -15.18 22.70
N LEU A 247 0.78 -14.87 23.44
CA LEU A 247 -0.51 -14.56 22.82
C LEU A 247 -0.39 -13.31 21.93
N ALA A 248 0.21 -12.24 22.44
CA ALA A 248 0.42 -11.01 21.68
C ALA A 248 1.20 -11.27 20.39
N TYR A 249 2.28 -12.06 20.45
CA TYR A 249 3.03 -12.49 19.27
C TYR A 249 2.17 -13.25 18.25
N ILE A 250 1.32 -14.18 18.70
CA ILE A 250 0.44 -14.94 17.80
C ILE A 250 -0.56 -14.01 17.12
N VAL A 251 -1.21 -13.14 17.91
CA VAL A 251 -2.21 -12.18 17.44
C VAL A 251 -1.59 -11.25 16.39
N ASP A 252 -0.48 -10.60 16.73
CA ASP A 252 0.24 -9.66 15.85
C ASP A 252 0.68 -10.35 14.55
N SER A 253 1.33 -11.52 14.66
CA SER A 253 1.82 -12.28 13.50
C SER A 253 0.73 -12.82 12.58
N THR A 254 -0.53 -12.83 13.01
CA THR A 254 -1.67 -13.28 12.19
C THR A 254 -2.57 -12.14 11.73
N ALA A 255 -2.26 -10.88 12.08
CA ALA A 255 -3.02 -9.70 11.68
C ALA A 255 -2.48 -9.13 10.36
N ALA A 256 -1.45 -8.29 10.39
CA ALA A 256 -0.91 -7.65 9.20
C ALA A 256 -0.38 -8.63 8.12
N PRO A 257 0.32 -9.74 8.47
CA PRO A 257 0.80 -10.68 7.46
C PRO A 257 -0.30 -11.36 6.65
N VAL A 258 -1.43 -11.72 7.29
CA VAL A 258 -2.53 -12.34 6.55
C VAL A 258 -3.29 -11.29 5.74
N ALA A 259 -3.42 -10.07 6.25
CA ALA A 259 -4.09 -8.97 5.56
C ALA A 259 -3.39 -8.61 4.23
N CYS A 260 -2.06 -8.65 4.23
CA CYS A 260 -1.20 -8.44 3.06
C CYS A 260 -1.27 -9.57 2.00
N LEU A 261 -1.60 -10.80 2.41
CA LEU A 261 -1.63 -11.96 1.51
C LEU A 261 -3.02 -12.30 1.00
N ALA A 262 -4.06 -11.92 1.74
CA ALA A 262 -5.41 -12.38 1.46
C ALA A 262 -6.04 -11.62 0.29
N PHE A 263 -6.84 -12.36 -0.48
CA PHE A 263 -7.43 -11.92 -1.75
C PHE A 263 -8.44 -10.77 -1.58
N VAL A 264 -9.16 -10.74 -0.45
CA VAL A 264 -10.16 -9.71 -0.11
C VAL A 264 -10.03 -9.34 1.36
N THR A 265 -9.54 -8.14 1.62
CA THR A 265 -9.32 -7.57 2.96
C THR A 265 -9.63 -6.09 2.96
N THR A 266 -9.51 -5.41 4.10
CA THR A 266 -9.52 -3.95 4.16
C THR A 266 -8.28 -3.32 3.51
N TRP A 267 -7.18 -4.08 3.34
CA TRP A 267 -5.92 -3.60 2.74
C TRP A 267 -5.96 -3.60 1.22
N ILE A 268 -6.71 -4.52 0.60
CA ILE A 268 -6.66 -4.74 -0.86
C ILE A 268 -6.90 -3.46 -1.66
N GLY A 269 -7.83 -2.60 -1.22
CA GLY A 269 -8.12 -1.37 -1.95
C GLY A 269 -7.00 -0.37 -1.90
N TYR A 270 -6.34 -0.28 -0.76
CA TYR A 270 -5.21 0.59 -0.55
C TYR A 270 -3.98 0.12 -1.32
N GLU A 271 -3.63 -1.17 -1.22
CA GLU A 271 -2.48 -1.76 -1.93
C GLU A 271 -2.67 -1.64 -3.44
N VAL A 272 -3.83 -2.06 -3.98
CA VAL A 272 -4.15 -1.96 -5.40
C VAL A 272 -4.20 -0.51 -5.86
N GLY A 273 -4.73 0.40 -5.05
CA GLY A 273 -4.78 1.82 -5.35
C GLY A 273 -3.40 2.45 -5.50
N LEU A 274 -2.49 2.15 -4.58
CA LEU A 274 -1.11 2.62 -4.66
C LEU A 274 -0.36 2.00 -5.84
N VAL A 275 -0.53 0.70 -6.08
CA VAL A 275 0.08 0.01 -7.23
C VAL A 275 -0.44 0.61 -8.54
N GLY A 276 -1.75 0.84 -8.66
CA GLY A 276 -2.35 1.44 -9.84
C GLY A 276 -1.83 2.84 -10.13
N THR A 277 -1.71 3.68 -9.10
CA THR A 277 -1.12 5.02 -9.23
C THR A 277 0.34 4.96 -9.66
N ALA A 278 1.10 4.03 -9.10
CA ALA A 278 2.52 3.88 -9.42
C ALA A 278 2.72 3.38 -10.86
N VAL A 279 1.88 2.48 -11.32
CA VAL A 279 1.95 1.89 -12.66
C VAL A 279 1.45 2.84 -13.75
N ALA A 280 0.49 3.71 -13.43
CA ALA A 280 0.04 4.77 -14.35
C ALA A 280 1.16 5.70 -14.83
N GLN A 281 2.24 5.83 -14.04
CA GLN A 281 3.44 6.61 -14.40
C GLN A 281 4.36 5.90 -15.40
N ILE A 282 4.05 4.67 -15.80
CA ILE A 282 4.88 3.82 -16.64
C ILE A 282 4.28 3.70 -18.04
N PRO A 283 4.84 4.40 -19.05
CA PRO A 283 4.32 4.32 -20.41
C PRO A 283 4.44 2.90 -20.99
N GLY A 284 3.32 2.37 -21.50
CA GLY A 284 3.27 1.06 -22.17
C GLY A 284 3.25 -0.15 -21.25
N TYR A 285 2.98 0.03 -19.95
CA TYR A 285 2.76 -1.06 -19.01
C TYR A 285 1.26 -1.39 -18.88
N ASP A 286 0.78 -2.32 -19.72
CA ASP A 286 -0.65 -2.66 -19.87
C ASP A 286 -1.10 -3.82 -18.98
N GLU A 287 -0.67 -3.85 -17.70
CA GLU A 287 -1.15 -4.82 -16.72
C GLU A 287 -1.98 -4.14 -15.63
N SER A 288 -3.14 -4.72 -15.29
CA SER A 288 -4.01 -4.17 -14.25
C SER A 288 -3.33 -4.20 -12.87
N ALA A 289 -3.57 -3.17 -12.06
CA ALA A 289 -3.02 -3.05 -10.71
C ALA A 289 -3.34 -4.28 -9.83
N TYR A 290 -4.53 -4.84 -10.00
CA TYR A 290 -4.95 -6.06 -9.31
C TYR A 290 -4.14 -7.28 -9.75
N SER A 291 -3.88 -7.46 -11.05
CA SER A 291 -3.03 -8.54 -11.55
C SER A 291 -1.62 -8.45 -10.98
N ILE A 292 -1.02 -7.25 -10.95
CA ILE A 292 0.31 -7.01 -10.38
C ILE A 292 0.32 -7.40 -8.89
N PHE A 293 -0.70 -7.00 -8.14
CA PHE A 293 -0.84 -7.39 -6.74
C PHE A 293 -0.90 -8.93 -6.59
N LEU A 294 -1.75 -9.61 -7.36
CA LEU A 294 -1.86 -11.08 -7.31
C LEU A 294 -0.54 -11.77 -7.66
N ASN A 295 0.16 -11.29 -8.68
CA ASN A 295 1.46 -11.80 -9.08
C ASN A 295 2.57 -11.45 -8.06
N SER A 296 2.37 -10.45 -7.19
CA SER A 296 3.29 -10.11 -6.09
C SER A 296 3.16 -11.03 -4.87
N ILE A 297 1.99 -11.64 -4.63
CA ILE A 297 1.72 -12.51 -3.47
C ILE A 297 2.76 -13.64 -3.32
N PRO A 298 3.15 -14.39 -4.37
CA PRO A 298 4.17 -15.43 -4.25
C PRO A 298 5.55 -14.92 -3.84
N TYR A 299 5.86 -13.65 -4.08
CA TYR A 299 7.11 -13.00 -3.71
C TYR A 299 7.08 -12.40 -2.29
N SER A 300 5.94 -12.44 -1.60
CA SER A 300 5.76 -11.89 -0.24
C SER A 300 6.37 -12.81 0.82
N PHE A 301 7.69 -13.00 0.73
CA PHE A 301 8.47 -13.92 1.56
C PHE A 301 8.26 -13.69 3.05
N TYR A 302 8.36 -12.44 3.53
CA TYR A 302 8.21 -12.19 4.96
C TYR A 302 6.81 -12.53 5.49
N PRO A 303 5.69 -12.05 4.92
CA PRO A 303 4.35 -12.46 5.37
C PRO A 303 4.14 -13.98 5.37
N TRP A 304 4.51 -14.68 4.29
CA TRP A 304 4.38 -16.14 4.22
C TRP A 304 5.21 -16.85 5.29
N LEU A 305 6.47 -16.44 5.45
CA LEU A 305 7.37 -17.06 6.42
C LEU A 305 6.99 -16.71 7.85
N ALA A 306 6.43 -15.52 8.13
CA ALA A 306 5.92 -15.14 9.43
C ALA A 306 4.73 -16.02 9.85
N LEU A 307 3.77 -16.24 8.94
CA LEU A 307 2.63 -17.14 9.16
C LEU A 307 3.09 -18.60 9.37
N LEU A 308 4.04 -19.07 8.57
CA LEU A 308 4.65 -20.38 8.76
C LEU A 308 5.35 -20.47 10.12
N PHE A 309 6.08 -19.43 10.52
CA PHE A 309 6.86 -19.40 11.74
C PHE A 309 5.97 -19.41 12.99
N VAL A 310 4.93 -18.58 13.04
CA VAL A 310 3.98 -18.57 14.17
C VAL A 310 3.29 -19.92 14.33
N PHE A 311 2.88 -20.54 13.20
CA PHE A 311 2.32 -21.89 13.21
C PHE A 311 3.33 -22.93 13.70
N ALA A 312 4.58 -22.87 13.23
CA ALA A 312 5.64 -23.81 13.63
C ALA A 312 5.99 -23.69 15.12
N VAL A 313 6.06 -22.47 15.65
CA VAL A 313 6.26 -22.19 17.08
C VAL A 313 5.10 -22.76 17.90
N ALA A 314 3.85 -22.47 17.51
CA ALA A 314 2.66 -23.01 18.16
C ALA A 314 2.61 -24.54 18.13
N TRP A 315 2.95 -25.16 16.99
CA TRP A 315 2.91 -26.61 16.83
C TRP A 315 4.01 -27.35 17.59
N THR A 316 5.25 -26.86 17.50
CA THR A 316 6.43 -27.53 18.07
C THR A 316 6.63 -27.23 19.54
N GLN A 317 5.99 -26.18 20.06
CA GLN A 317 6.18 -25.65 21.43
C GLN A 317 7.67 -25.38 21.70
N ARG A 318 8.37 -24.89 20.68
CA ARG A 318 9.77 -24.50 20.77
C ARG A 318 9.87 -22.99 20.70
N ASP A 319 10.63 -22.45 21.64
CA ASP A 319 10.87 -21.03 21.74
C ASP A 319 12.35 -20.75 21.97
N PHE A 320 12.79 -19.56 21.61
CA PHE A 320 14.15 -19.09 21.90
C PHE A 320 14.17 -17.64 22.40
N GLY A 321 15.33 -17.25 22.94
CA GLY A 321 15.56 -15.90 23.44
C GLY A 321 14.62 -15.52 24.60
N PRO A 322 14.15 -14.26 24.65
CA PRO A 322 13.28 -13.77 25.72
C PRO A 322 11.90 -14.44 25.72
N MET A 323 11.34 -14.81 24.57
CA MET A 323 10.06 -15.52 24.47
C MET A 323 10.09 -16.88 25.19
N TYR A 324 11.20 -17.62 25.07
CA TYR A 324 11.38 -18.88 25.81
C TYR A 324 11.34 -18.69 27.33
N ARG A 325 11.90 -17.57 27.83
CA ARG A 325 11.89 -17.26 29.26
C ARG A 325 10.47 -16.91 29.74
N ALA A 326 9.72 -16.16 28.95
CA ALA A 326 8.32 -15.83 29.24
C ALA A 326 7.44 -17.08 29.28
N GLU A 327 7.55 -17.97 28.29
CA GLU A 327 6.82 -19.24 28.28
C GLU A 327 7.23 -20.16 29.43
N LEU A 328 8.53 -20.26 29.75
CA LEU A 328 8.99 -21.09 30.87
C LEU A 328 8.42 -20.58 32.20
N ARG A 329 8.41 -19.27 32.42
CA ARG A 329 7.80 -18.62 33.58
C ARG A 329 6.32 -19.00 33.69
N ALA A 330 5.54 -18.71 32.64
CA ALA A 330 4.10 -19.00 32.63
C ALA A 330 3.80 -20.48 32.92
N ARG A 331 4.57 -21.40 32.34
CA ARG A 331 4.37 -22.85 32.48
C ARG A 331 4.72 -23.40 33.84
N THR A 332 5.80 -22.91 34.45
CA THR A 332 6.35 -23.47 35.70
C THR A 332 5.78 -22.81 36.94
N THR A 333 5.55 -21.49 36.91
CA THR A 333 5.06 -20.73 38.06
C THR A 333 3.58 -20.36 37.96
N GLY A 334 2.97 -20.49 36.78
CA GLY A 334 1.61 -19.99 36.51
C GLY A 334 1.53 -18.48 36.27
N GLN A 335 2.65 -17.75 36.37
CA GLN A 335 2.69 -16.30 36.15
C GLN A 335 2.74 -15.98 34.66
N VAL A 336 1.56 -15.75 34.07
CA VAL A 336 1.40 -15.45 32.64
C VAL A 336 1.89 -14.05 32.25
N LEU A 337 2.09 -13.17 33.23
CA LEU A 337 2.64 -11.82 33.09
C LEU A 337 4.07 -11.75 33.62
N GLY A 338 4.88 -10.85 33.05
CA GLY A 338 6.18 -10.51 33.61
C GLY A 338 6.06 -9.87 35.00
N PRO A 339 7.08 -10.04 35.87
CA PRO A 339 7.08 -9.47 37.21
C PRO A 339 7.09 -7.95 37.23
N ASP A 340 7.62 -7.32 36.17
CA ASP A 340 7.71 -5.86 36.00
C ASP A 340 6.65 -5.32 35.02
N ALA A 341 5.71 -6.17 34.58
CA ALA A 341 4.72 -5.82 33.57
C ALA A 341 3.83 -4.65 34.04
N ARG A 342 3.81 -3.57 33.26
CA ARG A 342 2.93 -2.43 33.49
C ARG A 342 1.75 -2.55 32.55
N ILE A 343 0.65 -3.08 33.06
CA ILE A 343 -0.60 -3.11 32.31
C ILE A 343 -1.30 -1.79 32.57
N ASP A 344 -1.27 -0.90 31.58
CA ASP A 344 -2.08 0.31 31.63
C ASP A 344 -3.57 -0.06 31.74
N GLU A 345 -4.31 0.70 32.57
CA GLU A 345 -5.76 0.55 32.74
C GLU A 345 -6.54 0.69 31.41
N ALA A 346 -5.92 1.24 30.37
CA ALA A 346 -6.41 1.27 28.99
C ALA A 346 -6.68 -0.13 28.40
N ALA A 347 -6.18 -1.22 29.00
CA ALA A 347 -6.59 -2.59 28.66
C ALA A 347 -8.10 -2.83 28.89
N ALA A 348 -8.78 -1.91 29.60
CA ALA A 348 -10.23 -1.87 29.77
C ALA A 348 -11.00 -1.20 28.61
N GLU A 349 -10.33 -0.49 27.67
CA GLU A 349 -10.97 0.22 26.54
C GLU A 349 -11.32 -0.69 25.35
N GLY A 350 -10.82 -1.93 25.30
CA GLY A 350 -11.18 -2.95 24.29
C GLY A 350 -12.65 -3.41 24.32
N ARG A 351 -13.52 -2.70 25.03
CA ARG A 351 -14.97 -2.93 25.09
C ARG A 351 -15.71 -2.48 23.84
N GLU A 352 -15.14 -1.58 23.02
CA GLU A 352 -15.83 -0.98 21.87
C GLU A 352 -16.16 -2.02 20.76
N PHE A 353 -15.41 -3.11 20.67
CA PHE A 353 -15.63 -4.21 19.71
C PHE A 353 -16.22 -5.49 20.31
N ARG A 354 -16.51 -5.52 21.61
CA ARG A 354 -17.25 -6.65 22.19
C ARG A 354 -18.75 -6.45 21.91
N PRO A 355 -19.44 -7.44 21.32
CA PRO A 355 -20.90 -7.40 21.36
C PRO A 355 -21.33 -7.37 22.83
N PRO A 356 -22.37 -6.60 23.19
CA PRO A 356 -22.94 -6.71 24.51
C PRO A 356 -23.29 -8.18 24.82
N ASP A 357 -23.07 -8.62 26.06
CA ASP A 357 -23.14 -10.04 26.47
C ASP A 357 -24.51 -10.71 26.21
N ASP A 358 -25.54 -9.91 25.92
CA ASP A 358 -26.90 -10.33 25.62
C ASP A 358 -27.14 -10.73 24.15
N LYS A 359 -26.20 -10.45 23.23
CA LYS A 359 -26.39 -10.72 21.79
C LYS A 359 -26.02 -12.15 21.41
N PRO A 360 -26.77 -12.81 20.50
CA PRO A 360 -26.53 -14.21 20.15
C PRO A 360 -25.25 -14.39 19.34
N HIS A 361 -24.29 -15.14 19.91
CA HIS A 361 -23.00 -15.46 19.28
C HIS A 361 -23.13 -16.49 18.14
N ARG A 362 -23.55 -16.05 16.95
CA ARG A 362 -23.81 -16.92 15.78
C ARG A 362 -22.79 -16.69 14.66
N ALA A 363 -21.90 -17.65 14.43
CA ALA A 363 -20.84 -17.57 13.40
C ALA A 363 -21.36 -17.20 11.99
N ARG A 364 -22.58 -17.64 11.64
CA ARG A 364 -23.20 -17.33 10.33
C ARG A 364 -23.35 -15.83 10.06
N ASN A 365 -23.45 -15.00 11.11
CA ASN A 365 -23.60 -13.55 10.99
C ASN A 365 -22.31 -12.83 10.57
N ALA A 366 -21.15 -13.51 10.66
CA ALA A 366 -19.89 -13.05 10.08
C ALA A 366 -19.57 -13.80 8.77
N LEU A 367 -19.74 -15.12 8.75
CA LEU A 367 -19.37 -15.95 7.60
C LEU A 367 -20.19 -15.66 6.33
N ILE A 368 -21.50 -15.41 6.45
CA ILE A 368 -22.35 -15.16 5.28
C ILE A 368 -21.99 -13.82 4.62
N PRO A 369 -21.89 -12.67 5.32
CA PRO A 369 -21.50 -11.43 4.68
C PRO A 369 -20.13 -11.47 4.00
N ILE A 370 -19.14 -12.12 4.64
CA ILE A 370 -17.80 -12.32 4.06
C ILE A 370 -17.88 -13.19 2.80
N LEU A 371 -18.66 -14.28 2.83
CA LEU A 371 -18.84 -15.14 1.66
C LEU A 371 -19.55 -14.40 0.52
N VAL A 372 -20.56 -13.59 0.83
CA VAL A 372 -21.27 -12.76 -0.16
C VAL A 372 -20.30 -11.77 -0.79
N LEU A 373 -19.50 -11.06 0.01
CA LEU A 373 -18.45 -10.18 -0.49
C LEU A 373 -17.52 -10.93 -1.44
N PHE A 374 -16.94 -12.05 -0.99
CA PHE A 374 -15.96 -12.82 -1.76
C PHE A 374 -16.52 -13.33 -3.09
N VAL A 375 -17.69 -13.98 -3.06
CA VAL A 375 -18.35 -14.50 -4.26
C VAL A 375 -18.76 -13.37 -5.21
N SER A 376 -19.19 -12.22 -4.66
CA SER A 376 -19.57 -11.06 -5.48
C SER A 376 -18.38 -10.40 -6.15
N VAL A 377 -17.21 -10.34 -5.48
CA VAL A 377 -15.96 -9.87 -6.10
C VAL A 377 -15.54 -10.81 -7.23
N LEU A 378 -15.51 -12.12 -6.99
CA LEU A 378 -15.17 -13.09 -8.04
C LEU A 378 -16.17 -13.06 -9.21
N GLY A 379 -17.46 -12.97 -8.92
CA GLY A 379 -18.50 -12.81 -9.93
C GLY A 379 -18.38 -11.49 -10.68
N GLY A 380 -18.01 -10.42 -9.99
CA GLY A 380 -17.74 -9.11 -10.59
C GLY A 380 -16.54 -9.15 -11.54
N LEU A 381 -15.41 -9.72 -11.10
CA LEU A 381 -14.22 -9.90 -11.94
C LEU A 381 -14.52 -10.75 -13.18
N TYR A 382 -15.29 -11.83 -13.01
CA TYR A 382 -15.71 -12.65 -14.14
C TYR A 382 -16.66 -11.91 -15.09
N ALA A 383 -17.54 -11.05 -14.57
CA ALA A 383 -18.51 -10.31 -15.36
C ALA A 383 -17.92 -9.10 -16.10
N THR A 384 -16.84 -8.52 -15.58
CA THR A 384 -16.15 -7.36 -16.19
C THR A 384 -14.92 -7.75 -17.00
N GLY A 385 -14.44 -8.98 -16.86
CA GLY A 385 -13.29 -9.52 -17.58
C GLY A 385 -13.62 -10.14 -18.92
N GLU A 386 -12.59 -10.23 -19.78
CA GLU A 386 -12.65 -10.81 -21.12
C GLU A 386 -11.46 -11.77 -21.29
N GLY A 387 -11.68 -12.92 -21.94
CA GLY A 387 -10.61 -13.88 -22.20
C GLY A 387 -11.11 -15.31 -22.34
N GLU A 388 -10.23 -16.19 -22.81
CA GLU A 388 -10.53 -17.62 -23.00
C GLU A 388 -10.23 -18.45 -21.75
N THR A 389 -9.23 -18.04 -20.95
CA THR A 389 -8.90 -18.69 -19.68
C THR A 389 -9.36 -17.86 -18.49
N LEU A 390 -9.57 -18.52 -17.34
CA LEU A 390 -9.93 -17.83 -16.09
C LEU A 390 -8.89 -16.79 -15.68
N ARG A 391 -7.61 -17.04 -16.00
CA ARG A 391 -6.52 -16.11 -15.72
C ARG A 391 -6.63 -14.85 -16.57
N ASP A 392 -6.95 -14.99 -17.85
CA ASP A 392 -7.10 -13.86 -18.77
C ASP A 392 -8.30 -13.00 -18.38
N ILE A 393 -9.45 -13.64 -18.10
CA ILE A 393 -10.66 -12.97 -17.63
C ILE A 393 -10.38 -12.15 -16.37
N ILE A 394 -9.76 -12.75 -15.34
CA ILE A 394 -9.45 -12.04 -14.09
C ILE A 394 -8.41 -10.93 -14.33
N GLY A 395 -7.45 -11.16 -15.22
CA GLY A 395 -6.38 -10.20 -15.51
C GLY A 395 -6.87 -8.94 -16.22
N SER A 396 -7.83 -9.07 -17.15
CA SER A 396 -8.41 -7.96 -17.90
C SER A 396 -9.61 -7.30 -17.22
N ALA A 397 -10.07 -7.85 -16.10
CA ALA A 397 -11.27 -7.39 -15.42
C ALA A 397 -11.11 -5.98 -14.83
N ASP A 398 -12.22 -5.24 -14.83
CA ASP A 398 -12.35 -4.04 -14.00
C ASP A 398 -12.49 -4.46 -12.53
N SER A 399 -11.35 -4.48 -11.85
CA SER A 399 -11.27 -4.83 -10.43
C SER A 399 -11.95 -3.81 -9.52
N TYR A 400 -11.96 -2.53 -9.90
CA TYR A 400 -12.59 -1.48 -9.09
C TYR A 400 -14.10 -1.69 -9.02
N ARG A 401 -14.75 -1.94 -10.16
CA ARG A 401 -16.19 -2.24 -10.21
C ARG A 401 -16.54 -3.51 -9.43
N ALA A 402 -15.74 -4.57 -9.59
CA ALA A 402 -15.95 -5.83 -8.88
C ALA A 402 -15.88 -5.65 -7.35
N LEU A 403 -14.90 -4.89 -6.86
CA LEU A 403 -14.73 -4.57 -5.44
C LEU A 403 -15.86 -3.66 -4.91
N MET A 404 -16.31 -2.68 -5.70
CA MET A 404 -17.46 -1.85 -5.34
C MET A 404 -18.74 -2.67 -5.17
N TRP A 405 -19.09 -3.51 -6.15
CA TRP A 405 -20.28 -4.37 -6.05
C TRP A 405 -20.18 -5.36 -4.90
N GLY A 406 -19.02 -5.99 -4.72
CA GLY A 406 -18.79 -6.93 -3.63
C GLY A 406 -18.95 -6.29 -2.26
N SER A 407 -18.31 -5.13 -2.06
CA SER A 407 -18.36 -4.39 -0.80
C SER A 407 -19.79 -3.97 -0.42
N LEU A 408 -20.58 -3.47 -1.38
CA LEU A 408 -21.98 -3.10 -1.17
C LEU A 408 -22.84 -4.32 -0.78
N LEU A 409 -22.74 -5.43 -1.53
CA LEU A 409 -23.49 -6.66 -1.23
C LEU A 409 -23.07 -7.28 0.11
N GLY A 410 -21.80 -7.16 0.48
CA GLY A 410 -21.28 -7.54 1.80
C GLY A 410 -21.93 -6.74 2.94
N VAL A 411 -21.95 -5.40 2.84
CA VAL A 411 -22.61 -4.54 3.84
C VAL A 411 -24.11 -4.83 3.92
N LEU A 412 -24.80 -4.92 2.78
CA LEU A 412 -26.24 -5.16 2.73
C LEU A 412 -26.60 -6.51 3.35
N SER A 413 -25.80 -7.55 3.10
CA SER A 413 -26.02 -8.86 3.71
C SER A 413 -25.75 -8.86 5.22
N ALA A 414 -24.73 -8.15 5.70
CA ALA A 414 -24.49 -7.96 7.13
C ALA A 414 -25.65 -7.22 7.82
N ALA A 415 -26.15 -6.14 7.21
CA ALA A 415 -27.29 -5.38 7.71
C ALA A 415 -28.58 -6.23 7.70
N ALA A 416 -28.87 -6.92 6.59
CA ALA A 416 -30.05 -7.77 6.46
C ALA A 416 -30.08 -8.90 7.50
N LEU A 417 -28.94 -9.55 7.77
CA LEU A 417 -28.86 -10.59 8.79
C LEU A 417 -29.00 -10.02 10.21
N SER A 418 -28.44 -8.85 10.48
CA SER A 418 -28.49 -8.22 11.80
C SER A 418 -29.91 -7.75 12.14
N ILE A 419 -30.56 -7.06 11.20
CA ILE A 419 -31.92 -6.53 11.35
C ILE A 419 -32.97 -7.65 11.24
N GLY A 420 -32.85 -8.54 10.25
CA GLY A 420 -33.79 -9.63 10.01
C GLY A 420 -33.85 -10.65 11.15
N GLN A 421 -32.72 -10.88 11.84
CA GLN A 421 -32.68 -11.72 13.04
C GLN A 421 -33.04 -10.95 14.32
N ARG A 422 -33.31 -9.63 14.23
CA ARG A 422 -33.57 -8.72 15.35
C ARG A 422 -32.44 -8.74 16.39
N ILE A 423 -31.21 -8.82 15.91
CA ILE A 423 -30.01 -8.76 16.76
C ILE A 423 -29.60 -7.32 16.99
N LEU A 424 -29.67 -6.51 15.94
CA LEU A 424 -29.45 -5.07 15.99
C LEU A 424 -30.70 -4.37 15.43
N THR A 425 -31.05 -3.22 16.00
CA THR A 425 -31.98 -2.28 15.36
C THR A 425 -31.33 -1.62 14.14
N LEU A 426 -32.12 -0.90 13.35
CA LEU A 426 -31.58 -0.11 12.23
C LEU A 426 -30.56 0.92 12.74
N ASP A 427 -30.88 1.63 13.83
CA ASP A 427 -29.99 2.63 14.43
C ASP A 427 -28.70 2.00 14.94
N GLU A 428 -28.79 0.89 15.68
CA GLU A 428 -27.61 0.18 16.16
C GLU A 428 -26.74 -0.34 15.01
N THR A 429 -27.35 -0.75 13.90
CA THR A 429 -26.67 -1.22 12.69
C THR A 429 -25.94 -0.06 12.01
N MET A 430 -26.58 1.11 11.89
CA MET A 430 -25.96 2.32 11.33
C MET A 430 -24.79 2.81 12.19
N GLU A 431 -24.95 2.82 13.52
CA GLU A 431 -23.84 3.12 14.44
C GLU A 431 -22.67 2.14 14.29
N ALA A 432 -22.96 0.84 14.15
CA ALA A 432 -21.94 -0.18 13.94
C ALA A 432 -21.19 0.07 12.64
N TRP A 433 -21.93 0.40 11.59
CA TRP A 433 -21.38 0.73 10.28
C TRP A 433 -20.48 1.97 10.36
N TYR A 434 -20.94 3.06 11.00
CA TYR A 434 -20.13 4.27 11.20
C TYR A 434 -18.87 4.02 12.02
N ALA A 435 -18.93 3.18 13.05
CA ALA A 435 -17.75 2.79 13.82
C ALA A 435 -16.72 2.08 12.93
N GLY A 436 -17.17 1.20 12.02
CA GLY A 436 -16.32 0.57 11.02
C GLY A 436 -15.75 1.53 9.97
N LEU A 437 -16.51 2.55 9.56
CA LEU A 437 -15.99 3.61 8.69
C LEU A 437 -14.90 4.43 9.40
N ARG A 438 -15.13 4.75 10.68
CA ARG A 438 -14.20 5.54 11.51
C ARG A 438 -12.85 4.83 11.68
N SER A 439 -12.82 3.50 11.82
CA SER A 439 -11.55 2.76 11.94
C SER A 439 -10.69 2.84 10.68
N MET A 440 -11.30 2.99 9.50
CA MET A 440 -10.61 3.09 8.21
C MET A 440 -10.21 4.52 7.83
N PHE A 441 -10.73 5.53 8.54
CA PHE A 441 -10.57 6.94 8.14
C PHE A 441 -9.11 7.40 8.08
N PHE A 442 -8.27 6.93 9.01
CA PHE A 442 -6.85 7.27 9.04
C PHE A 442 -6.09 6.74 7.82
N ALA A 443 -6.36 5.49 7.41
CA ALA A 443 -5.79 4.90 6.22
C ALA A 443 -6.18 5.67 4.95
N MET A 444 -7.43 6.14 4.86
CA MET A 444 -7.91 6.94 3.72
C MET A 444 -7.22 8.31 3.61
N ILE A 445 -6.90 8.96 4.75
CA ILE A 445 -6.11 10.20 4.73
C ILE A 445 -4.71 9.95 4.18
N ILE A 446 -4.04 8.88 4.65
CA ILE A 446 -2.71 8.52 4.16
C ILE A 446 -2.75 8.22 2.66
N LEU A 447 -3.75 7.46 2.21
CA LEU A 447 -3.92 7.10 0.80
C LEU A 447 -4.05 8.35 -0.08
N LEU A 448 -4.91 9.28 0.32
CA LEU A 448 -5.13 10.52 -0.40
C LEU A 448 -3.86 11.38 -0.49
N LEU A 449 -3.11 11.50 0.60
CA LEU A 449 -1.83 12.22 0.61
C LEU A 449 -0.74 11.46 -0.18
N ALA A 450 -0.77 10.14 -0.19
CA ALA A 450 0.15 9.33 -0.98
C ALA A 450 -0.07 9.54 -2.49
N TRP A 451 -1.33 9.59 -2.94
CA TRP A 451 -1.68 9.93 -4.32
C TRP A 451 -1.25 11.35 -4.69
N ALA A 452 -1.48 12.33 -3.81
CA ALA A 452 -1.00 13.69 -4.03
C ALA A 452 0.54 13.76 -4.14
N LEU A 453 1.26 13.05 -3.27
CA LEU A 453 2.72 12.95 -3.33
C LEU A 453 3.18 12.25 -4.61
N SER A 454 2.47 11.20 -5.03
CA SER A 454 2.71 10.49 -6.29
C SER A 454 2.65 11.42 -7.49
N SER A 455 1.56 12.17 -7.65
CA SER A 455 1.38 13.14 -8.74
C SER A 455 2.50 14.19 -8.76
N ILE A 456 2.94 14.64 -7.59
CA ILE A 456 4.08 15.57 -7.48
C ILE A 456 5.38 14.91 -7.94
N THR A 457 5.66 13.67 -7.53
CA THR A 457 6.90 12.98 -7.92
C THR A 457 6.94 12.69 -9.41
N GLU A 458 5.79 12.47 -10.03
CA GLU A 458 5.61 12.31 -11.47
C GLU A 458 5.86 13.65 -12.20
N GLU A 459 5.21 14.73 -11.76
CA GLU A 459 5.38 16.08 -12.32
C GLU A 459 6.85 16.54 -12.25
N LEU A 460 7.53 16.25 -11.14
CA LEU A 460 8.95 16.53 -10.94
C LEU A 460 9.88 15.53 -11.65
N ARG A 461 9.35 14.50 -12.33
CA ARG A 461 10.11 13.48 -13.08
C ARG A 461 11.14 12.75 -12.24
N THR A 462 10.77 12.44 -11.00
CA THR A 462 11.67 11.87 -9.98
C THR A 462 12.25 10.52 -10.43
N ALA A 463 11.41 9.64 -10.99
CA ALA A 463 11.82 8.32 -11.47
C ALA A 463 12.85 8.40 -12.63
N GLN A 464 12.65 9.33 -13.57
CA GLN A 464 13.58 9.57 -14.69
C GLN A 464 14.94 10.06 -14.18
N TYR A 465 14.96 10.90 -13.15
CA TYR A 465 16.22 11.34 -12.55
C TYR A 465 16.93 10.21 -11.82
N LEU A 466 16.25 9.50 -10.92
CA LEU A 466 16.85 8.42 -10.15
C LEU A 466 17.42 7.34 -11.08
N SER A 467 16.68 6.94 -12.11
CA SER A 467 17.20 6.00 -13.11
C SER A 467 18.41 6.51 -13.87
N SER A 468 18.45 7.79 -14.26
CA SER A 468 19.62 8.37 -14.94
C SER A 468 20.91 8.34 -14.12
N VAL A 469 20.79 8.33 -12.78
CA VAL A 469 21.93 8.30 -11.85
C VAL A 469 22.28 6.88 -11.43
N LEU A 470 21.28 5.99 -11.35
CA LEU A 470 21.41 4.64 -10.81
C LEU A 470 21.57 3.54 -11.86
N SER A 471 21.19 3.76 -13.12
CA SER A 471 21.14 2.73 -14.17
C SER A 471 22.45 1.96 -14.37
N GLU A 472 23.60 2.63 -14.30
CA GLU A 472 24.91 1.99 -14.46
C GLU A 472 25.47 1.42 -13.13
N ARG A 473 24.85 1.74 -12.00
CA ARG A 473 25.37 1.43 -10.65
C ARG A 473 24.53 0.43 -9.88
N LEU A 474 23.29 0.20 -10.29
CA LEU A 474 22.33 -0.61 -9.57
C LEU A 474 21.87 -1.78 -10.44
N ALA A 475 22.29 -2.99 -10.07
CA ALA A 475 21.78 -4.20 -10.70
C ALA A 475 20.27 -4.32 -10.46
N PRO A 476 19.42 -4.53 -11.49
CA PRO A 476 17.97 -4.63 -11.33
C PRO A 476 17.54 -5.64 -10.26
N GLY A 477 18.25 -6.76 -10.15
CA GLY A 477 17.95 -7.80 -9.15
C GLY A 477 18.21 -7.42 -7.69
N LEU A 478 18.96 -6.34 -7.41
CA LEU A 478 19.13 -5.82 -6.05
C LEU A 478 17.98 -4.91 -5.62
N VAL A 479 17.21 -4.38 -6.57
CA VAL A 479 16.16 -3.38 -6.30
C VAL A 479 15.16 -3.91 -5.25
N PRO A 480 14.57 -5.11 -5.39
CA PRO A 480 13.59 -5.59 -4.40
C PRO A 480 14.17 -5.71 -2.98
N ALA A 481 15.40 -6.20 -2.83
CA ALA A 481 16.02 -6.38 -1.52
C ALA A 481 16.33 -5.05 -0.83
N LEU A 482 16.83 -4.05 -1.57
CA LEU A 482 17.06 -2.71 -1.04
C LEU A 482 15.75 -2.01 -0.66
N VAL A 483 14.72 -2.18 -1.49
CA VAL A 483 13.38 -1.64 -1.24
C VAL A 483 12.77 -2.28 0.01
N PHE A 484 12.92 -3.59 0.23
CA PHE A 484 12.48 -4.24 1.47
C PHE A 484 13.15 -3.59 2.69
N VAL A 485 14.47 -3.40 2.66
CA VAL A 485 15.21 -2.79 3.78
C VAL A 485 14.76 -1.35 4.03
N LEU A 486 14.54 -0.57 2.98
CA LEU A 486 14.04 0.80 3.09
C LEU A 486 12.62 0.85 3.67
N ALA A 487 11.73 -0.04 3.21
CA ALA A 487 10.37 -0.18 3.74
C ALA A 487 10.39 -0.62 5.20
N ALA A 488 11.17 -1.65 5.54
CA ALA A 488 11.39 -2.11 6.90
C ALA A 488 11.86 -1.01 7.84
N ALA A 489 12.86 -0.21 7.44
CA ALA A 489 13.37 0.90 8.24
C ALA A 489 12.32 2.01 8.41
N THR A 490 11.59 2.33 7.34
CA THR A 490 10.55 3.37 7.35
C THR A 490 9.37 2.97 8.24
N ALA A 491 8.85 1.75 8.10
CA ALA A 491 7.77 1.23 8.93
C ALA A 491 8.20 1.07 10.38
N PHE A 492 9.42 0.57 10.65
CA PHE A 492 9.93 0.45 12.00
C PHE A 492 9.97 1.81 12.73
N ALA A 493 10.41 2.86 12.06
CA ALA A 493 10.52 4.19 12.67
C ALA A 493 9.19 4.93 12.76
N THR A 494 8.28 4.72 11.81
CA THR A 494 6.98 5.39 11.78
C THR A 494 5.89 4.67 12.57
N GLY A 495 6.03 3.36 12.76
CA GLY A 495 5.01 2.50 13.37
C GLY A 495 3.77 2.33 12.50
N THR A 496 3.88 2.40 11.17
CA THR A 496 2.71 2.18 10.31
C THR A 496 3.08 1.57 8.95
N SER A 497 2.42 0.45 8.63
CA SER A 497 2.49 -0.20 7.32
C SER A 497 1.87 0.67 6.24
N TRP A 498 0.66 1.16 6.50
CA TRP A 498 -0.09 2.02 5.58
C TRP A 498 0.76 3.20 5.15
N GLY A 499 1.30 3.97 6.11
CA GLY A 499 2.12 5.12 5.79
C GLY A 499 3.37 4.81 4.98
N THR A 500 4.02 3.69 5.28
CA THR A 500 5.23 3.25 4.57
C THR A 500 4.94 2.87 3.12
N MET A 501 3.87 2.11 2.90
CA MET A 501 3.41 1.76 1.55
C MET A 501 3.05 3.01 0.74
N GLY A 502 2.31 3.94 1.34
CA GLY A 502 1.92 5.19 0.69
C GLY A 502 3.10 6.09 0.30
N ILE A 503 4.17 6.10 1.10
CA ILE A 503 5.39 6.83 0.76
C ILE A 503 6.18 6.12 -0.36
N LEU A 504 6.30 4.78 -0.28
CA LEU A 504 7.29 4.06 -1.09
C LEU A 504 6.75 3.50 -2.40
N LEU A 505 5.54 2.93 -2.45
CA LEU A 505 5.02 2.28 -3.67
C LEU A 505 5.00 3.22 -4.89
N PRO A 506 4.47 4.47 -4.78
CA PRO A 506 4.48 5.41 -5.90
C PRO A 506 5.87 5.79 -6.40
N LEU A 507 6.91 5.63 -5.57
CA LEU A 507 8.28 5.99 -5.90
C LEU A 507 9.06 4.80 -6.49
N VAL A 508 9.00 3.65 -5.83
CA VAL A 508 9.91 2.53 -6.11
C VAL A 508 9.47 1.69 -7.30
N VAL A 509 8.17 1.62 -7.60
CA VAL A 509 7.66 0.86 -8.75
C VAL A 509 8.07 1.52 -10.08
N PRO A 510 7.85 2.85 -10.29
CA PRO A 510 8.37 3.53 -11.47
C PRO A 510 9.90 3.45 -11.54
N LEU A 511 10.59 3.59 -10.41
CA LEU A 511 12.05 3.47 -10.36
C LEU A 511 12.52 2.08 -10.84
N ALA A 512 11.92 1.01 -10.34
CA ALA A 512 12.26 -0.36 -10.72
C ALA A 512 12.09 -0.56 -12.24
N TRP A 513 10.99 -0.06 -12.81
CA TRP A 513 10.79 -0.07 -14.25
C TRP A 513 11.86 0.69 -15.03
N HIS A 514 12.21 1.91 -14.59
CA HIS A 514 13.21 2.69 -15.31
C HIS A 514 14.62 2.08 -15.18
N VAL A 515 14.94 1.41 -14.07
CA VAL A 515 16.20 0.65 -13.91
C VAL A 515 16.24 -0.56 -14.86
N LEU A 516 15.11 -1.26 -15.02
CA LEU A 516 14.95 -2.30 -16.04
C LEU A 516 15.11 -1.75 -17.46
N ALA A 517 14.49 -0.61 -17.75
CA ALA A 517 14.52 0.02 -19.06
C ALA A 517 15.92 0.47 -19.45
N ALA A 518 16.65 1.07 -18.51
CA ALA A 518 18.04 1.48 -18.73
C ALA A 518 19.00 0.29 -18.93
N SER A 519 18.63 -0.90 -18.44
CA SER A 519 19.38 -2.14 -18.68
C SER A 519 18.95 -2.86 -19.97
N GLY A 520 17.96 -2.35 -20.69
CA GLY A 520 17.39 -2.99 -21.88
C GLY A 520 16.44 -4.17 -21.59
N LEU A 521 16.15 -4.46 -20.32
CA LEU A 521 15.44 -5.68 -19.88
C LEU A 521 13.93 -5.50 -19.72
N HIS A 522 13.42 -4.26 -19.75
CA HIS A 522 12.00 -3.95 -19.56
C HIS A 522 11.02 -4.59 -20.56
N THR A 523 11.48 -4.93 -21.77
CA THR A 523 10.64 -5.57 -22.81
C THR A 523 10.60 -7.09 -22.68
N GLU A 524 11.46 -7.66 -21.84
CA GLU A 524 11.56 -9.09 -21.65
C GLU A 524 10.63 -9.52 -20.51
N THR A 525 9.59 -10.29 -20.86
CA THR A 525 8.58 -10.78 -19.91
C THR A 525 9.20 -11.58 -18.75
N GLU A 526 10.39 -12.15 -18.97
CA GLU A 526 11.19 -12.81 -17.94
C GLU A 526 11.49 -11.89 -16.75
N TYR A 527 11.72 -10.59 -16.96
CA TYR A 527 12.11 -9.64 -15.90
C TYR A 527 10.95 -8.93 -15.21
N HIS A 528 9.71 -9.17 -15.64
CA HIS A 528 8.52 -8.63 -14.97
C HIS A 528 8.41 -9.06 -13.50
N HIS A 529 9.02 -10.20 -13.14
CA HIS A 529 9.13 -10.64 -11.73
C HIS A 529 9.79 -9.61 -10.81
N ILE A 530 10.64 -8.72 -11.33
CA ILE A 530 11.28 -7.66 -10.54
C ILE A 530 10.25 -6.63 -10.09
N ILE A 531 9.25 -6.31 -10.91
CA ILE A 531 8.15 -5.41 -10.51
C ILE A 531 7.31 -6.08 -9.42
N TYR A 532 6.87 -7.33 -9.64
CA TYR A 532 6.11 -8.09 -8.64
C TYR A 532 6.87 -8.22 -7.32
N SER A 533 8.17 -8.54 -7.39
CA SER A 533 9.03 -8.65 -6.22
C SER A 533 9.28 -7.30 -5.55
N THR A 534 9.29 -6.19 -6.29
CA THR A 534 9.46 -4.84 -5.73
C THR A 534 8.21 -4.37 -5.00
N VAL A 535 7.02 -4.56 -5.59
CA VAL A 535 5.73 -4.32 -4.92
C VAL A 535 5.67 -5.13 -3.65
N SER A 536 5.91 -6.43 -3.76
CA SER A 536 5.94 -7.35 -2.62
C SER A 536 6.97 -6.95 -1.56
N ALA A 537 8.16 -6.49 -1.95
CA ALA A 537 9.19 -6.03 -1.03
C ALA A 537 8.75 -4.82 -0.19
N VAL A 538 8.01 -3.87 -0.78
CA VAL A 538 7.42 -2.76 -0.02
C VAL A 538 6.40 -3.29 0.97
N LEU A 539 5.46 -4.12 0.51
CA LEU A 539 4.40 -4.65 1.36
C LEU A 539 4.97 -5.47 2.53
N ALA A 540 5.86 -6.41 2.21
CA ALA A 540 6.53 -7.29 3.16
C ALA A 540 7.45 -6.52 4.13
N GLY A 541 8.16 -5.49 3.65
CA GLY A 541 9.01 -4.64 4.48
C GLY A 541 8.19 -3.77 5.42
N ALA A 542 7.05 -3.22 4.95
CA ALA A 542 6.11 -2.46 5.78
C ALA A 542 5.57 -3.32 6.93
N VAL A 543 5.07 -4.53 6.64
CA VAL A 543 4.59 -5.49 7.65
C VAL A 543 5.72 -5.92 8.61
N TRP A 544 6.94 -6.10 8.12
CA TRP A 544 8.09 -6.40 8.98
C TRP A 544 8.38 -5.26 9.96
N GLY A 545 8.38 -4.03 9.47
CA GLY A 545 8.66 -2.85 10.28
C GLY A 545 7.61 -2.66 11.37
N ASP A 546 6.33 -2.87 11.06
CA ASP A 546 5.25 -2.84 12.03
C ASP A 546 5.47 -3.84 13.16
N HIS A 547 5.69 -5.12 12.85
CA HIS A 547 5.99 -6.14 13.88
C HIS A 547 7.14 -5.77 14.82
N CYS A 548 8.12 -5.02 14.32
CA CYS A 548 9.31 -4.70 15.11
C CYS A 548 9.14 -3.39 15.90
N SER A 549 8.22 -2.51 15.49
CA SER A 549 8.15 -1.15 16.00
C SER A 549 7.45 -1.05 17.36
N PRO A 550 8.08 -0.44 18.39
CA PRO A 550 7.45 -0.18 19.69
C PRO A 550 6.38 0.94 19.68
N ILE A 551 6.06 1.46 18.50
CA ILE A 551 5.05 2.52 18.35
C ILE A 551 4.03 2.13 17.27
N SER A 552 4.10 0.91 16.74
CA SER A 552 3.14 0.46 15.73
C SER A 552 1.77 0.27 16.34
N ASP A 553 0.75 0.75 15.64
CA ASP A 553 -0.67 0.59 16.00
C ASP A 553 -1.05 -0.88 16.18
N THR A 554 -0.71 -1.75 15.23
CA THR A 554 -0.99 -3.19 15.30
C THR A 554 -0.24 -3.88 16.43
N THR A 555 1.01 -3.51 16.69
CA THR A 555 1.80 -4.03 17.82
C THR A 555 1.27 -3.55 19.17
N ILE A 556 0.87 -2.28 19.27
CA ILE A 556 0.20 -1.72 20.46
C ILE A 556 -1.13 -2.45 20.68
N LEU A 557 -2.01 -2.51 19.68
CA LEU A 557 -3.31 -3.17 19.77
C LEU A 557 -3.19 -4.65 20.10
N SER A 558 -2.21 -5.36 19.54
CA SER A 558 -1.95 -6.77 19.86
C SER A 558 -1.56 -6.97 21.32
N SER A 559 -0.65 -6.14 21.84
CA SER A 559 -0.26 -6.20 23.26
C SER A 559 -1.41 -5.83 24.20
N MET A 560 -2.17 -4.80 23.87
CA MET A 560 -3.35 -4.34 24.62
C MET A 560 -4.47 -5.37 24.63
N ALA A 561 -4.82 -5.93 23.46
CA ALA A 561 -5.84 -6.95 23.31
C ALA A 561 -5.45 -8.29 23.95
N SER A 562 -4.15 -8.57 24.05
CA SER A 562 -3.64 -9.75 24.75
C SER A 562 -3.45 -9.51 26.26
N GLY A 563 -3.51 -8.25 26.71
CA GLY A 563 -3.27 -7.86 28.10
C GLY A 563 -1.82 -8.04 28.53
N CYS A 564 -0.89 -7.87 27.58
CA CYS A 564 0.55 -7.95 27.75
C CYS A 564 1.13 -6.55 27.94
N ASP A 565 2.22 -6.42 28.72
CA ASP A 565 3.03 -5.20 28.68
C ASP A 565 3.58 -4.99 27.26
N HIS A 566 3.41 -3.78 26.74
CA HIS A 566 3.75 -3.47 25.36
C HIS A 566 5.25 -3.66 25.07
N ILE A 567 6.11 -3.26 25.99
CA ILE A 567 7.57 -3.35 25.82
C ILE A 567 8.03 -4.81 25.95
N GLU A 568 7.40 -5.61 26.81
CA GLU A 568 7.66 -7.05 26.87
C GLU A 568 7.25 -7.76 25.57
N HIS A 569 6.11 -7.40 24.97
CA HIS A 569 5.69 -7.90 23.66
C HIS A 569 6.74 -7.60 22.59
N VAL A 570 7.11 -6.33 22.42
CA VAL A 570 8.11 -5.90 21.43
C VAL A 570 9.44 -6.63 21.64
N ARG A 571 9.92 -6.72 22.88
CA ARG A 571 11.19 -7.38 23.22
C ARG A 571 11.17 -8.87 22.91
N THR A 572 10.04 -9.55 23.14
CA THR A 572 9.91 -10.99 22.92
C THR A 572 9.67 -11.34 21.45
N GLN A 573 9.00 -10.48 20.69
CA GLN A 573 8.74 -10.62 19.26
C GLN A 573 9.95 -10.29 18.37
N LEU A 574 10.75 -9.27 18.73
CA LEU A 574 11.83 -8.76 17.87
C LEU A 574 12.84 -9.84 17.40
N PRO A 575 13.33 -10.77 18.24
CA PRO A 575 14.23 -11.82 17.79
C PRO A 575 13.59 -12.77 16.76
N TYR A 576 12.28 -12.97 16.83
CA TYR A 576 11.53 -13.81 15.90
C TYR A 576 11.37 -13.09 14.56
N ALA A 577 10.94 -11.83 14.58
CA ALA A 577 10.79 -11.01 13.39
C ALA A 577 12.14 -10.78 12.67
N LEU A 578 13.24 -10.55 13.40
CA LEU A 578 14.59 -10.45 12.82
C LEU A 578 15.01 -11.76 12.13
N PHE A 579 14.80 -12.90 12.79
CA PHE A 579 15.16 -14.21 12.20
C PHE A 579 14.39 -14.46 10.90
N VAL A 580 13.07 -14.25 10.91
CA VAL A 580 12.22 -14.42 9.72
C VAL A 580 12.59 -13.41 8.62
N GLY A 581 12.79 -12.14 8.97
CA GLY A 581 13.13 -11.07 8.02
C GLY A 581 14.48 -11.29 7.33
N ILE A 582 15.51 -11.69 8.08
CA ILE A 582 16.83 -12.00 7.51
C ILE A 582 16.73 -13.17 6.53
N VAL A 583 16.00 -14.23 6.89
CA VAL A 583 15.77 -15.38 6.00
C VAL A 583 15.00 -14.93 4.75
N ALA A 584 13.93 -14.14 4.92
CA ALA A 584 13.12 -13.64 3.82
C ALA A 584 13.94 -12.83 2.80
N VAL A 585 14.84 -11.95 3.26
CA VAL A 585 15.68 -11.14 2.36
C VAL A 585 16.77 -11.98 1.72
N LEU A 586 17.56 -12.71 2.50
CA LEU A 586 18.77 -13.38 2.01
C LEU A 586 18.48 -14.62 1.15
N LEU A 587 17.41 -15.35 1.46
CA LEU A 587 17.07 -16.60 0.79
C LEU A 587 15.79 -16.50 -0.06
N GLY A 588 14.98 -15.47 0.15
CA GLY A 588 13.78 -15.16 -0.62
C GLY A 588 14.04 -14.08 -1.66
N THR A 589 13.90 -12.82 -1.24
CA THR A 589 13.86 -11.62 -2.08
C THR A 589 15.12 -11.43 -2.94
N LEU A 590 16.31 -11.64 -2.36
CA LEU A 590 17.57 -11.41 -3.08
C LEU A 590 17.80 -12.45 -4.19
N PRO A 591 17.70 -13.77 -3.93
CA PRO A 591 17.77 -14.76 -5.01
C PRO A 591 16.71 -14.57 -6.09
N THR A 592 15.46 -14.28 -5.71
CA THR A 592 14.40 -14.06 -6.72
C THR A 592 14.64 -12.83 -7.57
N GLY A 593 15.23 -11.76 -7.02
CA GLY A 593 15.62 -10.59 -7.80
C GLY A 593 16.66 -10.93 -8.89
N PHE A 594 17.52 -11.92 -8.65
CA PHE A 594 18.48 -12.42 -9.64
C PHE A 594 17.93 -13.59 -10.50
N GLY A 595 16.61 -13.75 -10.56
CA GLY A 595 15.96 -14.72 -11.45
C GLY A 595 15.75 -16.12 -10.87
N TRP A 596 15.99 -16.35 -9.57
CA TRP A 596 15.60 -17.64 -8.97
C TRP A 596 14.08 -17.80 -8.94
N PRO A 597 13.54 -19.01 -9.22
CA PRO A 597 12.12 -19.26 -9.08
C PRO A 597 11.64 -19.03 -7.65
N TRP A 598 10.56 -18.25 -7.47
CA TRP A 598 10.04 -17.88 -6.15
C TRP A 598 9.72 -19.10 -5.27
N TRP A 599 9.23 -20.20 -5.85
CA TRP A 599 8.85 -21.40 -5.11
C TRP A 599 10.07 -22.12 -4.54
N LEU A 600 11.21 -22.09 -5.24
CA LEU A 600 12.46 -22.69 -4.78
C LEU A 600 13.03 -21.86 -3.62
N SER A 601 13.08 -20.54 -3.80
CA SER A 601 13.49 -19.59 -2.75
C SER A 601 12.60 -19.69 -1.51
N MET A 602 11.28 -19.84 -1.70
CA MET A 602 10.32 -20.03 -0.61
C MET A 602 10.55 -21.35 0.12
N GLY A 603 10.71 -22.46 -0.61
CA GLY A 603 10.99 -23.78 -0.04
C GLY A 603 12.29 -23.82 0.76
N LEU A 604 13.36 -23.21 0.24
CA LEU A 604 14.64 -23.08 0.93
C LEU A 604 14.50 -22.22 2.19
N SER A 605 13.85 -21.07 2.08
CA SER A 605 13.59 -20.16 3.21
C SER A 605 12.80 -20.87 4.31
N ALA A 606 11.73 -21.58 3.96
CA ALA A 606 10.93 -22.37 4.89
C ALA A 606 11.76 -23.48 5.58
N ALA A 607 12.60 -24.21 4.84
CA ALA A 607 13.44 -25.26 5.38
C ALA A 607 14.47 -24.70 6.39
N VAL A 608 15.15 -23.59 6.03
CA VAL A 608 16.12 -22.92 6.91
C VAL A 608 15.44 -22.36 8.15
N LEU A 609 14.26 -21.77 7.99
CA LEU A 609 13.45 -21.25 9.10
C LEU A 609 13.06 -22.36 10.10
N LEU A 610 12.54 -23.48 9.61
CA LEU A 610 12.14 -24.62 10.45
C LEU A 610 13.35 -25.31 11.11
N LEU A 611 14.47 -25.44 10.39
CA LEU A 611 15.72 -25.96 10.93
C LEU A 611 16.27 -25.03 12.01
N GLY A 612 16.29 -23.72 11.77
CA GLY A 612 16.71 -22.72 12.74
C GLY A 612 15.85 -22.74 14.00
N LEU A 613 14.52 -22.86 13.87
CA LEU A 613 13.63 -23.05 15.02
C LEU A 613 13.96 -24.34 15.80
N ARG A 614 14.31 -25.42 15.10
CA ARG A 614 14.68 -26.69 15.75
C ARG A 614 16.01 -26.61 16.48
N LEU A 615 16.99 -25.89 15.93
CA LEU A 615 18.35 -25.75 16.47
C LEU A 615 18.44 -24.71 17.59
N LEU A 616 17.85 -23.53 17.40
CA LEU A 616 17.86 -22.43 18.37
C LEU A 616 16.77 -22.60 19.44
N GLY A 617 15.63 -23.17 19.06
CA GLY A 617 14.45 -23.32 19.90
C GLY A 617 14.54 -24.47 20.90
N LYS A 618 14.29 -24.14 22.17
CA LYS A 618 14.17 -25.11 23.27
C LYS A 618 12.71 -25.46 23.48
N LYS A 619 12.45 -26.74 23.74
CA LYS A 619 11.08 -27.20 24.00
C LYS A 619 10.62 -26.67 25.36
N VAL A 620 9.45 -26.04 25.37
CA VAL A 620 8.81 -25.58 26.60
C VAL A 620 8.14 -26.79 27.27
N PRO A 621 8.31 -26.99 28.60
CA PRO A 621 7.65 -28.07 29.33
C PRO A 621 6.12 -27.99 29.20
N GLY A 622 5.43 -29.13 29.30
CA GLY A 622 3.97 -29.13 29.49
C GLY A 622 3.59 -28.40 30.77
N ALA A 623 2.38 -27.85 30.85
CA ALA A 623 1.89 -27.27 32.10
C ALA A 623 1.88 -28.37 33.18
N ALA A 624 2.51 -28.11 34.33
CA ALA A 624 2.40 -29.00 35.48
C ALA A 624 0.92 -29.13 35.86
N GLU A 625 0.46 -30.35 36.20
CA GLU A 625 -0.90 -30.57 36.69
C GLU A 625 -1.24 -29.53 37.79
N PRO A 626 -2.47 -29.01 37.82
CA PRO A 626 -2.86 -28.12 38.90
C PRO A 626 -2.61 -28.86 40.22
N VAL A 627 -1.81 -28.27 41.11
CA VAL A 627 -1.77 -28.71 42.50
C VAL A 627 -3.22 -28.63 42.97
N ALA A 628 -3.80 -29.78 43.30
CA ALA A 628 -5.14 -29.83 43.87
C ALA A 628 -5.10 -29.01 45.17
N GLU A 629 -5.74 -27.86 45.17
CA GLU A 629 -6.09 -27.12 46.39
C GLU A 629 -7.36 -27.71 47.00
#